data_AF-A0A7G7XC15-F1
#
_entry.id   AF-A0A7G7XC15-F1
#
_cell.length_a   1.000
_cell.length_b   1.000
_cell.length_c   1.000
_cell.angle_alpha   90.00
_cell.angle_beta   90.00
_cell.angle_gamma   90.00
#
_symmetry.space_group_name_H-M   'P 1'
#
loop_
_entity.id
_entity.type
_entity.pdbx_description
1 polymer ?
#
loop_
_entity_poly.entity_id
_entity_poly.type
_entity_poly.pdbx_seq_one_letter_code
_entity_poly.pdbx_strand_id
1 'polypeptide(L)'
;MNQNISSVQTVCFSINKSNPPQLSVTAAGTVNSSGWSGGALIPRIYVAPPQDGIQEFDFVAEAPSGVVLWVMSPISGDGTIQMAQWMEGVRVYSATNFVSALLSEAACAVGQGTLDQHYLHTSTYIPNTAATPPLVLYGLKQPKLAGGNGNANGR
;
A
#
# COMPACT_ATOMS: atom_id res chain seq x y z
N MET A 1 -20.08 -14.33 10.30
CA MET A 1 -19.07 -15.10 9.53
C MET A 1 -18.14 -14.09 8.89
N ASN A 2 -16.82 -14.29 9.02
CA ASN A 2 -15.84 -13.33 8.51
C ASN A 2 -15.68 -13.51 7.01
N GLN A 3 -15.59 -12.39 6.29
CA GLN A 3 -15.35 -12.35 4.86
C GLN A 3 -14.27 -11.34 4.53
N ASN A 4 -13.62 -11.52 3.38
CA ASN A 4 -12.63 -10.58 2.89
C ASN A 4 -13.26 -9.22 2.60
N ILE A 5 -12.55 -8.16 2.96
CA ILE A 5 -12.90 -6.79 2.60
C ILE A 5 -12.88 -6.63 1.08
N SER A 6 -13.75 -5.77 0.52
CA SER A 6 -13.88 -5.66 -0.93
C SER A 6 -12.61 -5.13 -1.59
N SER A 7 -12.04 -4.03 -1.08
CA SER A 7 -10.73 -3.55 -1.51
C SER A 7 -9.96 -2.90 -0.35
N VAL A 8 -8.63 -3.01 -0.41
CA VAL A 8 -7.72 -2.30 0.48
C VAL A 8 -7.16 -1.07 -0.22
N GLN A 9 -7.12 0.05 0.49
CA GLN A 9 -6.68 1.35 -0.03
C GLN A 9 -5.34 1.78 0.56
N THR A 10 -5.14 1.58 1.87
CA THR A 10 -3.90 1.94 2.54
C THR A 10 -3.50 0.88 3.53
N VAL A 11 -2.20 0.71 3.70
CA VAL A 11 -1.59 -0.17 4.70
C VAL A 11 -0.50 0.62 5.39
N CYS A 12 -0.65 0.80 6.70
CA CYS A 12 0.33 1.42 7.56
C CYS A 12 0.91 0.40 8.54
N PHE A 13 2.13 0.63 8.99
CA PHE A 13 2.78 -0.20 10.00
C PHE A 13 3.56 0.65 11.00
N SER A 14 3.76 0.08 12.19
CA SER A 14 4.66 0.62 13.21
C SER A 14 5.39 -0.52 13.91
N ILE A 15 6.66 -0.28 14.25
CA ILE A 15 7.47 -1.24 15.00
C ILE A 15 7.43 -0.82 16.48
N ASN A 16 6.80 -1.65 17.29
CA ASN A 16 6.73 -1.46 18.73
C ASN A 16 8.00 -2.01 19.38
N LYS A 17 8.75 -1.12 20.03
CA LYS A 17 9.98 -1.42 20.76
C LYS A 17 9.65 -2.26 22.01
N SER A 18 9.58 -3.57 21.82
CA SER A 18 9.33 -4.60 22.84
C SER A 18 10.39 -5.71 22.71
N ASN A 19 10.44 -6.64 23.67
CA ASN A 19 11.36 -7.76 23.62
C ASN A 19 10.57 -9.09 23.76
N PRO A 20 10.30 -9.81 22.65
CA PRO A 20 10.73 -9.55 21.27
C PRO A 20 9.96 -8.39 20.59
N PRO A 21 10.51 -7.74 19.55
CA PRO A 21 9.85 -6.63 18.86
C PRO A 21 8.55 -7.06 18.20
N GLN A 22 7.57 -6.16 18.20
CA GLN A 22 6.26 -6.40 17.60
C GLN A 22 6.03 -5.46 16.42
N LEU A 23 5.36 -5.97 15.39
CA LEU A 23 4.91 -5.20 14.24
C LEU A 23 3.39 -5.02 14.37
N SER A 24 2.95 -3.78 14.48
CA SER A 24 1.54 -3.43 14.35
C SER A 24 1.27 -2.96 12.93
N VAL A 25 0.21 -3.50 12.33
CA VAL A 25 -0.23 -3.17 10.97
C VAL A 25 -1.66 -2.66 11.06
N THR A 26 -1.96 -1.62 10.31
CA THR A 26 -3.31 -1.06 10.17
C THR A 26 -3.61 -0.91 8.70
N ALA A 27 -4.78 -1.38 8.27
CA ALA A 27 -5.25 -1.21 6.90
C ALA A 27 -6.56 -0.44 6.88
N ALA A 28 -6.73 0.40 5.87
CA ALA A 28 -8.01 1.00 5.53
C ALA A 28 -8.46 0.52 4.15
N GLY A 29 -9.75 0.29 4.00
CA GLY A 29 -10.35 -0.24 2.79
C GLY A 29 -11.82 0.11 2.68
N THR A 30 -12.51 -0.54 1.75
CA THR A 30 -13.95 -0.39 1.54
C THR A 30 -14.65 -1.73 1.44
N VAL A 31 -15.92 -1.72 1.83
CA VAL A 31 -16.89 -2.81 1.72
C VAL A 31 -18.05 -2.41 0.82
N ASN A 32 -18.80 -3.38 0.32
CA ASN A 32 -19.88 -3.21 -0.65
C ASN A 32 -21.26 -2.82 -0.05
N SER A 33 -21.38 -2.74 1.27
CA SER A 33 -22.61 -2.35 1.95
C SER A 33 -22.36 -1.70 3.30
N SER A 34 -23.40 -1.12 3.90
CA SER A 34 -23.38 -0.63 5.27
C SER A 34 -23.46 -1.77 6.29
N GLY A 35 -22.91 -1.57 7.49
CA GLY A 35 -23.11 -2.47 8.64
C GLY A 35 -22.05 -3.56 8.82
N TRP A 36 -21.00 -3.55 8.00
CA TRP A 36 -19.81 -4.36 8.27
C TRP A 36 -19.13 -3.90 9.55
N SER A 37 -18.54 -4.84 10.28
CA SER A 37 -17.88 -4.54 11.56
C SER A 37 -16.73 -5.51 11.83
N GLY A 38 -15.91 -5.22 12.85
CA GLY A 38 -14.83 -6.12 13.26
C GLY A 38 -13.75 -6.31 12.19
N GLY A 39 -13.34 -5.24 11.51
CA GLY A 39 -12.23 -5.30 10.57
C GLY A 39 -10.95 -5.77 11.26
N ALA A 40 -10.30 -6.80 10.74
CA ALA A 40 -9.12 -7.40 11.32
C ALA A 40 -8.14 -7.87 10.24
N LEU A 41 -6.85 -7.84 10.57
CA LEU A 41 -5.79 -8.39 9.73
C LEU A 41 -5.32 -9.74 10.28
N ILE A 42 -5.53 -10.79 9.50
CA ILE A 42 -5.13 -12.16 9.88
C ILE A 42 -3.81 -12.49 9.19
N PRO A 43 -2.70 -12.70 9.93
CA PRO A 43 -1.43 -13.07 9.33
C PRO A 43 -1.49 -14.47 8.73
N ARG A 44 -0.97 -14.63 7.52
CA ARG A 44 -0.78 -15.95 6.93
C ARG A 44 0.41 -16.65 7.57
N ILE A 45 0.21 -17.91 7.96
CA ILE A 45 1.24 -18.72 8.60
C ILE A 45 1.93 -19.56 7.52
N TYR A 46 3.26 -19.51 7.51
CA TYR A 46 4.10 -20.27 6.59
C TYR A 46 4.88 -21.35 7.34
N VAL A 47 5.13 -22.47 6.67
CA VAL A 47 6.02 -23.53 7.18
C VAL A 47 7.49 -23.09 7.11
N ALA A 48 7.84 -22.27 6.13
CA ALA A 48 9.18 -21.70 5.95
C ALA A 48 9.08 -20.20 5.63
N PRO A 49 10.11 -19.39 5.92
CA PRO A 49 10.13 -17.97 5.57
C PRO A 49 9.83 -17.74 4.07
N PRO A 50 8.99 -16.76 3.71
CA PRO A 50 8.79 -16.34 2.33
C PRO A 50 10.09 -15.90 1.67
N GLN A 51 10.28 -16.25 0.40
CA GLN A 51 11.49 -15.90 -0.36
C GLN A 51 11.62 -14.38 -0.59
N ASP A 52 10.51 -13.66 -0.67
CA ASP A 52 10.46 -12.21 -0.84
C ASP A 52 10.54 -11.45 0.49
N GLY A 53 10.62 -12.14 1.63
CA GLY A 53 10.68 -11.52 2.95
C GLY A 53 9.39 -10.80 3.37
N ILE A 54 8.28 -10.99 2.66
CA ILE A 54 7.04 -10.24 2.89
C ILE A 54 6.06 -11.10 3.70
N GLN A 55 5.63 -10.59 4.85
CA GLN A 55 4.55 -11.20 5.62
C GLN A 55 3.20 -10.82 5.01
N GLU A 56 2.41 -11.81 4.63
CA GLU A 56 1.07 -11.55 4.11
C GLU A 56 0.02 -11.56 5.22
N PHE A 57 -1.01 -10.75 5.02
CA PHE A 57 -2.21 -10.67 5.85
C PHE A 57 -3.44 -10.73 4.97
N ASP A 58 -4.50 -11.38 5.46
CA ASP A 58 -5.84 -11.29 4.89
C ASP A 58 -6.66 -10.25 5.66
N PHE A 59 -7.21 -9.26 4.94
CA PHE A 59 -8.09 -8.26 5.52
C PHE A 59 -9.52 -8.75 5.49
N VAL A 60 -10.04 -9.07 6.68
CA VAL A 60 -11.38 -9.62 6.86
C VAL A 60 -12.23 -8.73 7.76
N ALA A 61 -13.54 -8.87 7.66
CA ALA A 61 -14.52 -8.31 8.59
C ALA A 61 -15.77 -9.17 8.67
N GLU A 62 -16.60 -8.89 9.67
CA GLU A 62 -17.91 -9.51 9.83
C GLU A 62 -18.92 -8.87 8.88
N ALA A 63 -19.50 -9.69 8.02
CA ALA A 63 -20.57 -9.25 7.14
C ALA A 63 -21.85 -8.94 7.96
N PRO A 64 -22.58 -7.88 7.61
CA PRO A 64 -23.84 -7.54 8.26
C PRO A 64 -24.91 -8.61 8.06
N SER A 65 -25.89 -8.66 8.96
CA SER A 65 -27.09 -9.49 8.80
C SER A 65 -28.34 -8.62 8.70
N GLY A 66 -29.35 -9.09 7.97
CA GLY A 66 -30.61 -8.37 7.78
C GLY A 66 -30.58 -7.36 6.63
N VAL A 67 -31.46 -6.35 6.72
CA VAL A 67 -31.59 -5.31 5.69
C VAL A 67 -30.43 -4.33 5.79
N VAL A 68 -29.72 -4.11 4.69
CA VAL A 68 -28.55 -3.24 4.58
C VAL A 68 -28.67 -2.25 3.43
N LEU A 69 -27.93 -1.16 3.48
CA LEU A 69 -27.76 -0.24 2.36
C LEU A 69 -26.60 -0.72 1.48
N TRP A 70 -26.85 -0.88 0.18
CA TRP A 70 -25.83 -1.26 -0.81
C TRP A 70 -24.99 -0.05 -1.24
N VAL A 71 -24.21 0.48 -0.30
CA VAL A 71 -23.32 1.63 -0.51
C VAL A 71 -21.90 1.27 -0.12
N MET A 72 -20.94 1.70 -0.93
CA MET A 72 -19.52 1.56 -0.63
C MET A 72 -19.20 2.29 0.67
N SER A 73 -18.81 1.54 1.70
CA SER A 73 -18.56 2.07 3.05
C SER A 73 -17.10 1.86 3.44
N PRO A 74 -16.45 2.83 4.10
CA PRO A 74 -15.08 2.65 4.57
C PRO A 74 -15.03 1.68 5.75
N ILE A 75 -13.94 0.93 5.85
CA ILE A 75 -13.65 0.07 7.00
C ILE A 75 -12.15 0.07 7.28
N SER A 76 -11.78 -0.05 8.55
CA SER A 76 -10.40 -0.22 8.99
C SER A 76 -10.26 -1.51 9.78
N GLY A 77 -9.06 -2.08 9.75
CA GLY A 77 -8.69 -3.19 10.59
C GLY A 77 -7.23 -3.12 10.98
N ASP A 78 -6.90 -3.77 12.07
CA ASP A 78 -5.54 -3.86 12.58
C ASP A 78 -5.15 -5.31 12.88
N GLY A 79 -3.85 -5.51 13.00
CA GLY A 79 -3.25 -6.76 13.42
C GLY A 79 -1.89 -6.51 14.01
N THR A 80 -1.53 -7.26 15.05
CA THR A 80 -0.20 -7.18 15.65
C THR A 80 0.42 -8.57 15.69
N ILE A 81 1.67 -8.67 15.24
CA ILE A 81 2.44 -9.90 15.26
C ILE A 81 3.80 -9.67 15.90
N GLN A 82 4.44 -10.75 16.35
CA GLN A 82 5.86 -10.71 16.65
C GLN A 82 6.64 -10.53 15.33
N MET A 83 7.52 -9.54 15.27
CA MET A 83 8.33 -9.28 14.09
C MET A 83 9.40 -10.37 13.95
N ALA A 84 9.38 -11.10 12.84
CA ALA A 84 10.42 -12.07 12.54
C ALA A 84 11.63 -11.40 11.88
N GLN A 85 12.82 -11.97 12.05
CA GLN A 85 14.08 -11.39 11.55
C GLN A 85 14.18 -11.34 10.02
N TRP A 86 13.45 -12.21 9.32
CA TRP A 86 13.42 -12.28 7.86
C TRP A 86 12.44 -11.27 7.25
N MET A 87 11.63 -10.58 8.06
CA MET A 87 10.60 -9.67 7.53
C MET A 87 11.23 -8.40 6.96
N GLU A 88 10.98 -8.18 5.68
CA GLU A 88 11.36 -6.99 4.93
C GLU A 88 10.13 -6.10 4.59
N GLY A 89 8.92 -6.65 4.68
CA GLY A 89 7.68 -5.94 4.36
C GLY A 89 6.41 -6.65 4.81
N VAL A 90 5.29 -6.00 4.56
CA VAL A 90 3.94 -6.55 4.75
C VAL A 90 3.12 -6.42 3.48
N ARG A 91 2.25 -7.39 3.21
CA ARG A 91 1.29 -7.36 2.11
C ARG A 91 -0.09 -7.71 2.61
N VAL A 92 -1.05 -6.82 2.41
CA VAL A 92 -2.44 -7.03 2.83
C VAL A 92 -3.27 -7.38 1.61
N TYR A 93 -3.88 -8.55 1.62
CA TYR A 93 -4.84 -9.01 0.62
C TYR A 93 -6.25 -8.62 1.01
N SER A 94 -7.03 -8.24 0.00
CA SER A 94 -8.48 -8.10 0.06
C SER A 94 -9.11 -8.99 -1.02
N ALA A 95 -10.42 -8.91 -1.20
CA ALA A 95 -11.13 -9.69 -2.22
C ALA A 95 -10.73 -9.31 -3.67
N THR A 96 -10.38 -8.04 -3.93
CA THR A 96 -10.16 -7.55 -5.31
C THR A 96 -8.73 -7.08 -5.59
N ASN A 97 -7.98 -6.70 -4.56
CA ASN A 97 -6.61 -6.22 -4.71
C ASN A 97 -5.75 -6.56 -3.49
N PHE A 98 -4.47 -6.20 -3.57
CA PHE A 98 -3.56 -6.21 -2.43
C PHE A 98 -2.71 -4.94 -2.41
N VAL A 99 -2.19 -4.59 -1.24
CA VAL A 99 -1.23 -3.48 -1.05
C VAL A 99 -0.04 -4.00 -0.30
N SER A 100 1.17 -3.68 -0.78
CA SER A 100 2.42 -4.05 -0.12
C SER A 100 3.10 -2.80 0.44
N ALA A 101 3.67 -2.89 1.64
CA ALA A 101 4.46 -1.86 2.29
C ALA A 101 5.80 -2.47 2.73
N LEU A 102 6.91 -1.89 2.28
CA LEU A 102 8.25 -2.32 2.69
C LEU A 102 8.66 -1.61 3.98
N LEU A 103 9.29 -2.33 4.91
CA LEU A 103 9.73 -1.78 6.19
C LEU A 103 10.86 -0.75 6.04
N SER A 104 11.57 -0.78 4.90
CA SER A 104 12.61 0.19 4.53
C SER A 104 12.06 1.49 3.94
N GLU A 105 10.76 1.54 3.62
CA GLU A 105 10.10 2.69 2.99
C GLU A 105 9.23 3.47 4.00
N ALA A 106 8.30 4.29 3.50
CA ALA A 106 7.36 5.00 4.33
C ALA A 106 6.52 4.03 5.17
N ALA A 107 6.19 4.46 6.40
CA ALA A 107 5.35 3.68 7.32
C ALA A 107 3.95 3.39 6.78
N CYS A 108 3.53 4.03 5.68
CA CYS A 108 2.26 3.79 5.01
C CYS A 108 2.45 3.63 3.51
N ALA A 109 1.85 2.59 2.94
CA ALA A 109 1.70 2.38 1.50
C ALA A 109 0.24 2.61 1.08
N VAL A 110 0.06 3.08 -0.16
CA VAL A 110 -1.24 3.31 -0.78
C VAL A 110 -1.40 2.35 -1.96
N GLY A 111 -2.57 1.72 -2.06
CA GLY A 111 -2.93 0.88 -3.18
C GLY A 111 -2.97 1.67 -4.46
N GLN A 112 -2.23 1.19 -5.45
CA GLN A 112 -2.20 1.76 -6.79
C GLN A 112 -3.58 1.53 -7.43
N GLY A 113 -4.47 2.52 -7.35
CA GLY A 113 -5.63 2.57 -8.23
C GLY A 113 -5.13 2.65 -9.67
N THR A 114 -5.63 1.80 -10.55
CA THR A 114 -5.36 1.88 -11.99
C THR A 114 -5.74 3.28 -12.48
N LEU A 115 -4.76 4.14 -12.72
CA LEU A 115 -4.57 4.94 -13.94
C LEU A 115 -3.18 5.59 -13.88
N ASP A 116 -2.39 5.26 -14.90
CA ASP A 116 -1.13 5.85 -15.34
C ASP A 116 0.15 5.62 -14.53
N GLN A 117 1.03 4.85 -15.19
CA GLN A 117 2.46 4.81 -14.96
C GLN A 117 3.02 6.24 -14.82
N HIS A 118 3.37 6.63 -13.61
CA HIS A 118 4.60 7.38 -13.31
C HIS A 118 4.88 7.24 -11.82
N TYR A 119 5.68 6.22 -11.50
CA TYR A 119 6.31 6.05 -10.20
C TYR A 119 7.29 7.22 -9.98
N LEU A 120 6.81 8.33 -9.42
CA LEU A 120 7.69 9.36 -8.89
C LEU A 120 8.24 8.86 -7.56
N HIS A 121 9.52 8.52 -7.58
CA HIS A 121 10.32 8.29 -6.38
C HIS A 121 10.22 9.50 -5.43
N THR A 122 9.95 9.18 -4.15
CA THR A 122 10.30 9.90 -2.93
C THR A 122 9.85 11.36 -2.79
N SER A 123 9.01 11.66 -1.79
CA SER A 123 9.30 12.79 -0.89
C SER A 123 8.51 12.72 0.42
N THR A 124 9.26 12.48 1.50
CA THR A 124 9.10 12.91 2.90
C THR A 124 7.79 13.59 3.31
N TYR A 125 7.09 12.98 4.27
CA TYR A 125 6.11 13.65 5.12
C TYR A 125 6.81 14.74 5.96
N ILE A 126 6.47 16.01 5.71
CA ILE A 126 6.87 17.15 6.54
C ILE A 126 5.61 17.67 7.23
N PRO A 127 5.53 17.72 8.57
CA PRO A 127 4.41 18.35 9.25
C PRO A 127 4.39 19.85 8.92
N ASN A 128 3.20 20.28 8.54
CA ASN A 128 2.74 21.62 8.23
C ASN A 128 3.10 22.67 9.30
N THR A 129 4.07 23.52 8.98
CA THR A 129 4.15 24.88 9.53
C THR A 129 4.26 25.90 8.40
N ALA A 130 3.41 26.90 8.50
CA ALA A 130 3.07 27.94 7.52
C ALA A 130 4.27 28.61 6.82
N ALA A 131 4.15 28.78 5.49
CA ALA A 131 4.42 30.01 4.71
C ALA A 131 4.73 29.68 3.23
N THR A 132 3.91 30.16 2.30
CA THR A 132 4.29 30.39 0.87
C THR A 132 5.33 31.53 0.77
N PRO A 133 6.11 31.77 -0.33
CA PRO A 133 6.25 31.15 -1.69
C PRO A 133 7.78 30.99 -2.10
N PRO A 134 8.27 30.95 -3.39
CA PRO A 134 7.66 30.76 -4.72
C PRO A 134 8.24 29.58 -5.55
N LEU A 135 7.59 29.30 -6.69
CA LEU A 135 7.93 28.27 -7.69
C LEU A 135 9.29 28.53 -8.37
N VAL A 136 10.15 27.50 -8.40
CA VAL A 136 11.34 27.46 -9.27
C VAL A 136 11.27 26.21 -10.14
N LEU A 137 11.21 26.42 -11.45
CA LEU A 137 11.10 25.40 -12.50
C LEU A 137 12.51 24.96 -12.93
N TYR A 138 12.92 23.73 -12.63
CA TYR A 138 14.19 23.17 -13.09
C TYR A 138 13.98 22.04 -14.13
N GLY A 139 14.30 22.40 -15.37
CA GLY A 139 14.77 21.61 -16.52
C GLY A 139 14.54 20.09 -16.60
N LEU A 140 13.66 19.69 -17.52
CA LEU A 140 13.59 18.34 -18.08
C LEU A 140 14.85 18.03 -18.90
N LYS A 141 15.54 16.92 -18.57
CA LYS A 141 16.55 16.30 -19.44
C LYS A 141 15.80 15.50 -20.51
N GLN A 142 15.78 15.99 -21.75
CA GLN A 142 15.09 15.38 -22.89
C GLN A 142 15.69 14.03 -23.29
N PRO A 143 14.90 13.03 -23.74
CA PRO A 143 15.43 11.85 -24.39
C PRO A 143 15.95 12.18 -25.80
N LYS A 144 17.07 11.55 -26.16
CA LYS A 144 17.80 11.73 -27.42
C LYS A 144 16.93 11.28 -28.61
N LEU A 145 16.33 12.23 -29.31
CA LEU A 145 15.79 12.02 -30.65
C LEU A 145 16.95 11.76 -31.61
N ALA A 146 16.90 10.63 -32.33
CA ALA A 146 17.81 10.35 -33.43
C ALA A 146 17.57 11.37 -34.57
N GLY A 147 18.46 12.37 -34.67
CA GLY A 147 18.56 13.27 -35.82
C GLY A 147 19.46 12.66 -36.89
N GLY A 148 18.97 12.59 -38.12
CA GLY A 148 19.71 12.11 -39.28
C GLY A 148 20.78 13.09 -39.78
N ASN A 149 21.66 12.60 -40.64
CA ASN A 149 22.38 13.44 -41.61
C ASN A 149 22.62 12.62 -42.89
N GLY A 150 22.12 13.14 -44.00
CA GLY A 150 22.45 12.62 -45.32
C GLY A 150 23.89 12.94 -45.70
N ASN A 151 24.48 12.14 -46.57
CA ASN A 151 25.59 12.57 -47.41
C ASN A 151 25.27 12.26 -48.88
N ALA A 152 25.38 13.31 -49.69
CA ALA A 152 25.43 13.21 -51.14
C ALA A 152 26.71 12.45 -51.53
N ASN A 153 26.60 11.48 -52.44
CA ASN A 153 27.37 11.39 -53.70
C ASN A 153 27.29 9.98 -54.32
N GLY A 154 26.55 9.86 -55.43
CA GLY A 154 27.00 9.15 -56.64
C GLY A 154 26.92 7.63 -56.69
N ARG A 155 25.76 7.07 -57.04
CA ARG A 155 25.49 6.41 -58.33
C ARG A 155 24.05 5.94 -58.42
#